data_AF-A0A7K7UJJ1-F1
#
_entry.id   AF-A0A7K7UJJ1-F1
#
_cell.length_a   1.000
_cell.length_b   1.000
_cell.length_c   1.000
_cell.angle_alpha   90.00
_cell.angle_beta   90.00
_cell.angle_gamma   90.00
#
_symmetry.space_group_name_H-M   'P 1'
#
loop_
_entity.id
_entity.type
_entity.pdbx_description
1 polymer ?
#
loop_
_entity_poly.entity_id
_entity_poly.type
_entity_poly.pdbx_seq_one_letter_code
_entity_poly.pdbx_strand_id
1 'polypeptide(L)'
;ESIPMQTLQCYNNYVSLTTCTWMECSEAHEFLNIVILYFSVNRNKEMTCRSHTGENHPDCQNFTMHWVCNIYGYDQENYSFKFDLTLQADLNVYLFQNVQTLPPQNLSVTSMRSGDFLLTWKAADGSQGLGNALEYEVTYKREWESWEKAASLLLSNTTSCHLHHKDLVPGSSYVARVRARPGRASGFSGQYSEWSTEVSWETPEGGLQPRNLRCLFNGADRLMCSWEVKKAIITSVLFGLFFRATPASAEEECSPVHEKPLPHIPYVVQSCEIPVSNSSSQSQYHVSVRAKTEEKLIEAYKNIKVLPPKNVTVTMTKDQDYKLRWTKYTFDKKFIKQRYEAEYWKTSQMPKV
;
A
#
# COMPACT_ATOMS: atom_id res chain seq x y z
N GLU A 1 -37.89 2.13 14.89
CA GLU A 1 -38.70 2.46 16.09
C GLU A 1 -37.79 2.29 17.31
N SER A 2 -37.94 3.09 18.37
CA SER A 2 -37.07 2.99 19.56
C SER A 2 -37.47 1.78 20.41
N ILE A 3 -36.55 1.24 21.21
CA ILE A 3 -36.81 0.10 22.11
C ILE A 3 -38.01 0.35 23.05
N PRO A 4 -38.14 1.54 23.70
CA PRO A 4 -39.33 1.87 24.48
C PRO A 4 -40.63 1.75 23.68
N MET A 5 -40.64 2.17 22.42
CA MET A 5 -41.85 2.13 21.59
C MET A 5 -42.16 0.73 21.04
N GLN A 6 -41.14 -0.03 20.62
CA GLN A 6 -41.30 -1.41 20.17
C GLN A 6 -41.82 -2.34 21.26
N THR A 7 -41.40 -2.10 22.50
CA THR A 7 -41.73 -2.95 23.65
C THR A 7 -42.96 -2.45 24.43
N LEU A 8 -43.55 -1.32 24.02
CA LEU A 8 -44.72 -0.76 24.67
C LEU A 8 -45.95 -1.65 24.47
N GLN A 9 -46.46 -2.19 25.57
CA GLN A 9 -47.69 -2.99 25.60
C GLN A 9 -48.59 -2.49 26.71
N CYS A 10 -49.83 -2.15 26.39
CA CYS A 10 -50.81 -1.64 27.34
C CYS A 10 -52.03 -2.56 27.42
N TYR A 11 -52.40 -2.94 28.64
CA TYR A 11 -53.53 -3.80 28.94
C TYR A 11 -54.47 -3.06 29.88
N ASN A 12 -55.76 -3.01 29.56
CA ASN A 12 -56.76 -2.39 30.42
C ASN A 12 -57.76 -3.44 30.92
N ASN A 13 -58.30 -3.21 32.12
CA ASN A 13 -59.31 -4.07 32.71
C ASN A 13 -60.75 -3.61 32.45
N TYR A 14 -60.94 -2.54 31.65
CA TYR A 14 -62.23 -1.90 31.34
C TYR A 14 -63.08 -1.47 32.54
N VAL A 15 -62.50 -1.44 33.75
CA VAL A 15 -63.17 -1.05 34.99
C VAL A 15 -62.58 0.24 35.51
N SER A 16 -61.26 0.29 35.71
CA SER A 16 -60.63 1.44 36.34
C SER A 16 -59.12 1.55 36.10
N LEU A 17 -58.47 0.58 35.46
CA LEU A 17 -57.01 0.50 35.41
C LEU A 17 -56.52 0.09 34.03
N THR A 18 -55.56 0.84 33.52
CA THR A 18 -54.70 0.45 32.39
C THR A 18 -53.25 0.36 32.86
N THR A 19 -52.61 -0.77 32.56
CA THR A 19 -51.21 -1.05 32.86
C THR A 19 -50.42 -1.13 31.57
N CYS A 20 -49.41 -0.27 31.43
CA CYS A 20 -48.48 -0.29 30.31
C CYS A 20 -47.11 -0.80 30.77
N THR A 21 -46.50 -1.66 29.96
CA THR A 21 -45.14 -2.15 30.14
C THR A 21 -44.29 -1.73 28.96
N TRP A 22 -43.05 -1.31 29.23
CA TRP A 22 -42.08 -0.96 28.20
C TRP A 22 -40.66 -1.19 28.73
N MET A 23 -39.68 -1.23 27.83
CA MET A 23 -38.28 -1.52 28.14
C MET A 23 -37.35 -0.38 27.75
N GLU A 24 -36.29 -0.20 28.52
CA GLU A 24 -35.22 0.76 28.29
C GLU A 24 -33.85 0.09 28.48
N CYS A 25 -32.88 0.40 27.63
CA CYS A 25 -31.50 -0.03 27.88
C CYS A 25 -30.85 0.84 28.95
N SER A 26 -30.18 0.22 29.92
CA SER A 26 -29.47 0.91 31.01
C SER A 26 -28.50 2.01 30.54
N GLU A 27 -27.91 1.83 29.37
CA GLU A 27 -26.94 2.72 28.75
C GLU A 27 -27.56 4.04 28.31
N ALA A 28 -28.80 3.99 27.79
CA ALA A 28 -29.55 5.19 27.49
C ALA A 28 -30.06 5.85 28.77
N HIS A 29 -30.46 5.05 29.76
CA HIS A 29 -30.96 5.51 31.06
C HIS A 29 -29.92 6.32 31.84
N GLU A 30 -28.63 6.01 31.70
CA GLU A 30 -27.54 6.80 32.32
C GLU A 30 -27.52 8.26 31.85
N PHE A 31 -27.99 8.54 30.62
CA PHE A 31 -27.93 9.88 30.02
C PHE A 31 -29.30 10.53 29.86
N LEU A 32 -30.37 9.75 29.72
CA LEU A 32 -31.71 10.20 29.40
C LEU A 32 -32.70 9.69 30.44
N ASN A 33 -33.48 10.60 31.01
CA ASN A 33 -34.65 10.21 31.79
C ASN A 33 -35.87 10.18 30.86
N ILE A 34 -36.31 8.98 30.49
CA ILE A 34 -37.45 8.78 29.60
C ILE A 34 -38.72 8.59 30.44
N VAL A 35 -39.73 9.41 30.14
CA VAL A 35 -41.06 9.36 30.76
C VAL A 35 -42.09 9.04 29.69
N ILE A 36 -42.98 8.10 29.99
CA ILE A 36 -44.13 7.82 29.13
C ILE A 36 -45.29 8.77 29.45
N LEU A 37 -45.83 9.36 28.40
CA LEU A 37 -46.98 10.24 28.39
C LEU A 37 -48.13 9.55 27.68
N TYR A 38 -49.34 9.84 28.13
CA TYR A 38 -50.56 9.50 27.42
C TYR A 38 -51.39 10.76 27.15
N PHE A 39 -52.16 10.74 26.05
CA PHE A 39 -52.94 11.90 25.61
C PHE A 39 -54.43 11.59 25.60
N SER A 40 -55.20 12.38 26.34
CA SER A 40 -56.66 12.45 26.22
C SER A 40 -57.05 13.88 25.82
N VAL A 41 -57.59 14.01 24.59
CA VAL A 41 -58.16 15.15 23.84
C VAL A 41 -57.54 16.56 24.00
N ASN A 42 -57.04 16.99 25.16
CA ASN A 42 -56.40 18.29 25.39
C ASN A 42 -55.30 18.33 26.48
N ARG A 43 -54.87 17.21 27.09
CA ARG A 43 -53.75 17.23 28.06
C ARG A 43 -52.88 15.98 28.00
N ASN A 44 -51.56 16.22 28.03
CA ASN A 44 -50.57 15.19 28.27
C ASN A 44 -50.55 14.93 29.78
N LYS A 45 -50.64 13.67 30.16
CA LYS A 45 -50.46 13.26 31.55
C LYS A 45 -49.32 12.25 31.63
N GLU A 46 -48.45 12.46 32.60
CA GLU A 46 -47.38 11.53 32.93
C GLU A 46 -47.98 10.29 33.59
N MET A 47 -47.51 9.11 33.20
CA MET A 47 -47.87 7.88 33.90
C MET A 47 -46.97 7.69 35.12
N THR A 48 -47.53 7.19 36.20
CA THR A 48 -46.72 6.76 37.35
C THR A 48 -46.14 5.38 37.05
N CYS A 49 -44.81 5.32 36.93
CA CYS A 49 -44.07 4.13 36.55
C CYS A 49 -43.17 3.63 37.67
N ARG A 50 -42.97 2.31 37.72
CA ARG A 50 -41.96 1.65 38.53
C ARG A 50 -41.06 0.79 37.65
N SER A 51 -39.75 0.86 37.85
CA SER A 51 -38.79 0.05 37.11
C SER A 51 -38.33 -1.15 37.94
N HIS A 52 -37.93 -2.21 37.23
CA HIS A 52 -37.21 -3.35 37.80
C HIS A 52 -36.28 -3.93 36.74
N THR A 53 -35.29 -4.69 37.18
CA THR A 53 -34.42 -5.46 36.28
C THR A 53 -35.14 -6.72 35.83
N GLY A 54 -35.23 -6.95 34.52
CA GLY A 54 -35.88 -8.12 33.91
C GLY A 54 -34.98 -8.84 32.91
N GLU A 55 -35.57 -9.65 32.03
CA GLU A 55 -34.83 -10.31 30.94
C GLU A 55 -34.23 -9.27 29.98
N ASN A 56 -33.02 -9.53 29.51
CA ASN A 56 -32.32 -8.60 28.62
C ASN A 56 -32.91 -8.62 27.21
N HIS A 57 -33.17 -7.42 26.70
CA HIS A 57 -33.50 -7.21 25.30
C HIS A 57 -32.24 -7.44 24.44
N PRO A 58 -32.33 -8.12 23.28
CA PRO A 58 -31.16 -8.47 22.45
C PRO A 58 -30.30 -7.28 22.03
N ASP A 59 -30.91 -6.11 21.89
CA ASP A 59 -30.24 -4.87 21.45
C ASP A 59 -29.58 -4.06 22.59
N CYS A 60 -29.76 -4.47 23.85
CA CYS A 60 -29.07 -3.85 24.99
C CYS A 60 -27.75 -4.58 25.29
N GLN A 61 -26.67 -3.85 25.56
CA GLN A 61 -25.35 -4.43 25.85
C GLN A 61 -25.22 -4.84 27.32
N ASN A 62 -25.80 -4.05 28.24
CA ASN A 62 -25.72 -4.29 29.68
C ASN A 62 -26.97 -5.01 30.21
N PHE A 63 -27.92 -4.27 30.78
CA PHE A 63 -29.17 -4.83 31.26
C PHE A 63 -30.35 -3.97 30.84
N THR A 64 -31.51 -4.61 30.78
CA THR A 64 -32.75 -3.94 30.40
C THR A 64 -33.57 -3.57 31.63
N MET A 65 -33.97 -2.31 31.68
CA MET A 65 -34.90 -1.79 32.66
C MET A 65 -36.32 -2.03 32.16
N HIS A 66 -37.11 -2.77 32.93
CA HIS A 66 -38.51 -3.07 32.66
C HIS A 66 -39.38 -2.10 33.45
N TRP A 67 -40.09 -1.24 32.73
CA TRP A 67 -40.96 -0.23 33.30
C TRP A 67 -42.40 -0.73 33.30
N VAL A 68 -43.07 -0.59 34.45
CA VAL A 68 -44.50 -0.91 34.61
C VAL A 68 -45.21 0.36 35.08
N CYS A 69 -46.12 0.86 34.26
CA CYS A 69 -46.81 2.13 34.45
C CYS A 69 -48.31 1.91 34.59
N ASN A 70 -48.95 2.59 35.54
CA ASN A 70 -50.38 2.44 35.82
C ASN A 70 -51.13 3.76 35.66
N ILE A 71 -52.31 3.72 35.05
CA ILE A 71 -53.23 4.86 34.93
C ILE A 71 -54.67 4.46 35.25
N TYR A 72 -55.42 5.41 35.82
CA TYR A 72 -56.82 5.23 36.14
C TYR A 72 -57.70 5.78 34.99
N GLY A 73 -58.20 4.89 34.13
CA GLY A 73 -59.00 5.23 32.94
C GLY A 73 -58.99 4.14 31.86
N TYR A 74 -59.95 4.19 30.92
CA TYR A 74 -60.12 3.23 29.81
C TYR A 74 -60.36 3.89 28.44
N ASP A 75 -60.31 5.22 28.34
CA ASP A 75 -60.55 5.93 27.09
C ASP A 75 -59.28 5.97 26.22
N GLN A 76 -59.47 6.00 24.89
CA GLN A 76 -58.42 5.91 23.87
C GLN A 76 -57.32 6.97 24.05
N GLU A 77 -56.07 6.53 24.21
CA GLU A 77 -54.97 7.41 24.60
C GLU A 77 -53.71 7.02 23.81
N ASN A 78 -53.33 7.87 22.86
CA ASN A 78 -52.02 7.72 22.20
C ASN A 78 -50.93 7.80 23.28
N TYR A 79 -49.89 6.98 23.16
CA TYR A 79 -48.74 7.02 24.06
C TYR A 79 -47.54 7.64 23.37
N SER A 80 -46.78 8.47 24.07
CA SER A 80 -45.49 8.96 23.60
C SER A 80 -44.45 8.91 24.70
N PHE A 81 -43.18 8.84 24.29
CA PHE A 81 -42.06 8.97 25.20
C PHE A 81 -41.52 10.40 25.12
N LYS A 82 -41.29 11.02 26.27
CA LYS A 82 -40.67 12.33 26.42
C LYS A 82 -39.43 12.20 27.30
N PHE A 83 -38.44 13.02 27.03
CA PHE A 83 -37.25 13.18 27.86
C PHE A 83 -37.01 14.67 28.08
N ASP A 84 -36.40 15.03 29.21
CA ASP A 84 -36.25 16.42 29.65
C ASP A 84 -35.07 17.17 29.01
N LEU A 85 -34.38 16.52 28.07
CA LEU A 85 -33.23 17.06 27.35
C LEU A 85 -33.63 17.52 25.95
N THR A 86 -33.30 18.76 25.61
CA THR A 86 -33.40 19.25 24.24
C THR A 86 -32.19 18.75 23.44
N LEU A 87 -32.29 17.56 22.85
CA LEU A 87 -31.28 16.99 21.96
C LEU A 87 -31.39 17.62 20.57
N GLN A 88 -30.97 18.87 20.45
CA GLN A 88 -31.06 19.66 19.21
C GLN A 88 -29.70 20.24 18.85
N ALA A 89 -29.38 20.23 17.56
CA ALA A 89 -28.21 20.88 17.01
C ALA A 89 -28.66 21.79 15.86
N ASP A 90 -28.38 23.09 15.99
CA ASP A 90 -28.72 24.09 15.00
C ASP A 90 -27.43 24.65 14.38
N LEU A 91 -27.43 24.82 13.05
CA LEU A 91 -26.31 25.40 12.32
C LEU A 91 -26.79 26.35 11.23
N ASN A 92 -26.35 27.61 11.32
CA ASN A 92 -26.54 28.57 10.24
C ASN A 92 -25.50 28.33 9.15
N VAL A 93 -25.94 27.80 8.00
CA VAL A 93 -25.06 27.47 6.87
C VAL A 93 -25.06 28.61 5.85
N TYR A 94 -23.92 29.28 5.72
CA TYR A 94 -23.70 30.27 4.66
C TYR A 94 -23.27 29.55 3.37
N LEU A 95 -24.16 29.50 2.38
CA LEU A 95 -23.98 28.72 1.15
C LEU A 95 -22.66 29.04 0.42
N PHE A 96 -22.32 30.33 0.29
CA PHE A 96 -21.11 30.76 -0.44
C PHE A 96 -19.80 30.58 0.33
N GLN A 97 -19.88 30.29 1.63
CA GLN A 97 -18.71 30.08 2.48
C GLN A 97 -18.46 28.59 2.80
N ASN A 98 -19.42 27.73 2.47
CA ASN A 98 -19.41 26.29 2.75
C ASN A 98 -19.66 25.49 1.48
N VAL A 99 -18.98 25.86 0.39
CA VAL A 99 -19.13 25.20 -0.91
C VAL A 99 -18.26 23.95 -0.97
N GLN A 100 -18.86 22.78 -1.15
CA GLN A 100 -18.16 21.58 -1.58
C GLN A 100 -18.61 21.22 -2.99
N THR A 101 -17.69 21.29 -3.95
CA THR A 101 -18.01 20.99 -5.34
C THR A 101 -18.07 19.49 -5.57
N LEU A 102 -18.77 19.08 -6.64
CA LEU A 102 -18.69 17.70 -7.11
C LEU A 102 -17.28 17.39 -7.64
N PRO A 103 -16.84 16.12 -7.56
CA PRO A 103 -15.53 15.71 -8.04
C PRO A 103 -15.39 15.91 -9.56
N PRO A 104 -14.21 16.31 -10.06
CA PRO A 104 -13.93 16.37 -11.50
C PRO A 104 -14.26 15.05 -12.21
N GLN A 105 -14.75 15.14 -13.44
CA GLN A 105 -15.21 14.01 -14.24
C GLN A 105 -14.40 13.86 -15.53
N ASN A 106 -14.53 12.70 -16.19
CA ASN A 106 -13.88 12.42 -17.48
C ASN A 106 -12.37 12.65 -17.45
N LEU A 107 -11.71 12.23 -16.36
CA LEU A 107 -10.26 12.28 -16.25
C LEU A 107 -9.63 11.34 -17.28
N SER A 108 -8.76 11.87 -18.14
CA SER A 108 -8.10 11.10 -19.20
C SER A 108 -6.65 11.55 -19.37
N VAL A 109 -5.81 10.62 -19.82
CA VAL A 109 -4.38 10.88 -20.13
C VAL A 109 -4.15 10.66 -21.61
N THR A 110 -3.47 11.60 -22.25
CA THR A 110 -3.05 11.49 -23.65
C THR A 110 -1.53 11.63 -23.77
N SER A 111 -0.90 10.71 -24.49
CA SER A 111 0.54 10.78 -24.78
C SER A 111 0.78 11.79 -25.89
N MET A 112 1.69 12.73 -25.65
CA MET A 112 2.13 13.71 -26.65
C MET A 112 3.28 13.16 -27.49
N ARG A 113 3.50 13.76 -28.68
CA ARG A 113 4.64 13.41 -29.56
C ARG A 113 6.00 13.71 -28.92
N SER A 114 6.06 14.62 -27.95
CA SER A 114 7.27 14.92 -27.17
C SER A 114 7.66 13.80 -26.19
N GLY A 115 6.78 12.83 -25.94
CA GLY A 115 6.91 11.84 -24.87
C GLY A 115 6.30 12.30 -23.53
N ASP A 116 5.85 13.56 -23.45
CA ASP A 116 5.11 14.08 -22.30
C ASP A 116 3.66 13.56 -22.27
N PHE A 117 3.01 13.74 -21.13
CA PHE A 117 1.62 13.33 -20.93
C PHE A 117 0.74 14.53 -20.63
N LEU A 118 -0.42 14.59 -21.29
CA LEU A 118 -1.45 15.58 -21.01
C LEU A 118 -2.61 14.92 -20.29
N LEU A 119 -2.77 15.30 -19.03
CA LEU A 119 -3.92 14.95 -18.21
C LEU A 119 -5.02 15.99 -18.46
N THR A 120 -6.24 15.55 -18.78
CA THR A 120 -7.39 16.42 -18.98
C THR A 120 -8.59 15.91 -18.19
N TRP A 121 -9.43 16.83 -17.73
CA TRP A 121 -10.67 16.53 -17.02
C TRP A 121 -11.76 17.53 -17.41
N LYS A 122 -12.97 17.29 -16.91
CA LYS A 122 -14.07 18.25 -16.95
C LYS A 122 -14.49 18.61 -15.54
N ALA A 123 -14.85 19.86 -15.34
CA ALA A 123 -15.59 20.26 -14.16
C ALA A 123 -16.93 19.49 -14.14
N ALA A 124 -17.41 19.09 -12.97
CA ALA A 124 -18.65 18.34 -12.86
C ALA A 124 -19.86 19.14 -13.35
N ASP A 125 -20.84 18.46 -13.94
CA ASP A 125 -22.11 19.09 -14.32
C ASP A 125 -22.78 19.74 -13.09
N GLY A 126 -23.23 20.99 -13.25
CA GLY A 126 -23.73 21.82 -12.14
C GLY A 126 -22.70 22.78 -11.53
N SER A 127 -21.40 22.59 -11.78
CA SER A 127 -20.34 23.55 -11.39
C SER A 127 -20.06 24.62 -12.45
N GLN A 128 -20.87 24.68 -13.52
CA GLN A 128 -20.67 25.58 -14.66
C GLN A 128 -20.70 27.07 -14.29
N GLY A 129 -21.39 27.46 -13.20
CA GLY A 129 -21.38 28.82 -12.65
C GLY A 129 -20.10 29.18 -11.88
N LEU A 130 -19.27 28.20 -11.52
CA LEU A 130 -18.02 28.33 -10.77
C LEU A 130 -16.78 28.09 -11.65
N GLY A 131 -16.92 27.89 -12.97
CA GLY A 131 -15.82 27.38 -13.83
C GLY A 131 -14.48 28.10 -13.70
N ASN A 132 -14.46 29.44 -13.77
CA ASN A 132 -13.24 30.26 -13.63
C ASN A 132 -12.90 30.60 -12.16
N ALA A 133 -13.64 30.00 -11.24
CA ALA A 133 -13.57 30.18 -9.80
C ALA A 133 -13.10 28.90 -9.12
N LEU A 134 -12.59 27.89 -9.85
CA LEU A 134 -12.09 26.63 -9.30
C LEU A 134 -10.56 26.53 -9.36
N GLU A 135 -10.01 26.04 -8.26
CA GLU A 135 -8.66 25.50 -8.19
C GLU A 135 -8.73 23.98 -8.17
N TYR A 136 -7.83 23.34 -8.91
CA TYR A 136 -7.71 21.91 -9.01
C TYR A 136 -6.41 21.45 -8.38
N GLU A 137 -6.48 20.38 -7.61
CA GLU A 137 -5.31 19.67 -7.13
C GLU A 137 -5.21 18.35 -7.89
N VAL A 138 -4.13 18.20 -8.65
CA VAL A 138 -3.78 16.97 -9.35
C VAL A 138 -2.76 16.24 -8.49
N THR A 139 -3.05 15.00 -8.14
CA THR A 139 -2.08 14.12 -7.45
C THR A 139 -1.79 12.92 -8.31
N TYR A 140 -0.51 12.54 -8.39
CA TYR A 140 -0.08 11.37 -9.15
C TYR A 140 1.08 10.65 -8.47
N LYS A 141 1.12 9.34 -8.67
CA LYS A 141 2.12 8.44 -8.10
C LYS A 141 2.31 7.24 -9.00
N ARG A 142 3.36 6.47 -8.76
CA ARG A 142 3.46 5.13 -9.36
C ARG A 142 2.45 4.21 -8.68
N GLU A 143 1.97 3.23 -9.41
CA GLU A 143 0.91 2.34 -8.94
C GLU A 143 1.22 1.69 -7.58
N TRP A 144 2.47 1.25 -7.39
CA TRP A 144 2.96 0.62 -6.17
C TRP A 144 3.26 1.58 -5.00
N GLU A 145 3.29 2.90 -5.24
CA GLU A 145 3.59 3.89 -4.19
C GLU A 145 2.35 4.22 -3.34
N SER A 146 2.55 4.72 -2.12
CA SER A 146 1.44 5.24 -1.30
C SER A 146 1.02 6.63 -1.75
N TRP A 147 -0.25 6.97 -1.57
CA TRP A 147 -0.77 8.31 -1.85
C TRP A 147 -0.15 9.40 -0.95
N GLU A 148 0.37 9.05 0.23
CA GLU A 148 1.10 9.96 1.13
C GLU A 148 2.39 10.51 0.52
N LYS A 149 3.00 9.77 -0.41
CA LYS A 149 4.25 10.14 -1.10
C LYS A 149 3.99 10.65 -2.53
N ALA A 150 2.73 10.83 -2.91
CA ALA A 150 2.36 11.26 -4.25
C ALA A 150 2.83 12.70 -4.53
N ALA A 151 3.20 12.95 -5.78
CA ALA A 151 3.42 14.32 -6.25
C ALA A 151 2.06 15.03 -6.34
N SER A 152 2.02 16.30 -5.93
CA SER A 152 0.82 17.13 -5.93
C SER A 152 1.07 18.42 -6.68
N LEU A 153 0.16 18.79 -7.57
CA LEU A 153 0.20 20.01 -8.37
C LEU A 153 -1.09 20.79 -8.16
N LEU A 154 -0.95 22.05 -7.76
CA LEU A 154 -2.08 22.97 -7.61
C LEU A 154 -2.18 23.83 -8.88
N LEU A 155 -3.36 23.83 -9.49
CA LEU A 155 -3.64 24.48 -10.76
C LEU A 155 -4.88 25.36 -10.64
N SER A 156 -4.82 26.59 -11.13
CA SER A 156 -5.94 27.53 -11.10
C SER A 156 -6.53 27.69 -12.49
N ASN A 157 -7.86 27.72 -12.60
CA ASN A 157 -8.59 28.09 -13.82
C ASN A 157 -8.20 27.29 -15.08
N THR A 158 -7.82 26.02 -14.90
CA THR A 158 -7.50 25.11 -16.00
C THR A 158 -8.16 23.75 -15.76
N THR A 159 -8.39 23.03 -16.84
CA THR A 159 -8.93 21.66 -16.82
C THR A 159 -7.94 20.65 -17.44
N SER A 160 -6.68 21.07 -17.55
CA SER A 160 -5.60 20.23 -18.03
C SER A 160 -4.30 20.46 -17.25
N CYS A 161 -3.48 19.42 -17.21
CA CYS A 161 -2.17 19.41 -16.57
C CYS A 161 -1.15 18.72 -17.48
N HIS A 162 -0.01 19.37 -17.68
CA HIS A 162 1.09 18.82 -18.46
C HIS A 162 2.09 18.13 -17.53
N LEU A 163 2.27 16.83 -17.72
CA LEU A 163 3.20 16.00 -16.97
C LEU A 163 4.43 15.74 -17.84
N HIS A 164 5.56 16.32 -17.46
CA HIS A 164 6.79 16.19 -18.24
C HIS A 164 7.42 14.81 -18.09
N HIS A 165 7.85 14.21 -19.19
CA HIS A 165 8.45 12.89 -19.21
C HIS A 165 9.72 12.80 -18.33
N LYS A 166 10.43 13.91 -18.14
CA LYS A 166 11.66 14.00 -17.33
C LYS A 166 11.41 13.83 -15.82
N ASP A 167 10.19 14.14 -15.38
CA ASP A 167 9.79 14.06 -13.97
C ASP A 167 9.18 12.68 -13.65
N LEU A 168 9.03 11.83 -14.66
CA LEU A 168 8.48 10.48 -14.57
C LEU A 168 9.57 9.43 -14.74
N VAL A 169 9.43 8.31 -14.04
CA VAL A 169 10.34 7.18 -14.18
C VAL A 169 9.92 6.36 -15.41
N PRO A 170 10.79 6.16 -16.42
CA PRO A 170 10.45 5.41 -17.64
C PRO A 170 10.16 3.94 -17.33
N GLY A 171 9.27 3.26 -18.04
CA GLY A 171 8.85 1.87 -17.82
C GLY A 171 8.10 1.65 -16.49
N SER A 172 7.27 2.61 -16.10
CA SER A 172 6.49 2.57 -14.86
C SER A 172 5.00 2.80 -15.13
N SER A 173 4.15 2.08 -14.41
CA SER A 173 2.72 2.35 -14.31
C SER A 173 2.47 3.47 -13.30
N TYR A 174 1.78 4.51 -13.75
CA TYR A 174 1.38 5.66 -12.96
C TYR A 174 -0.14 5.74 -12.84
N VAL A 175 -0.58 6.32 -11.73
CA VAL A 175 -2.00 6.63 -11.46
C VAL A 175 -2.12 8.08 -11.02
N ALA A 176 -3.17 8.77 -11.49
CA ALA A 176 -3.50 10.13 -11.10
C ALA A 176 -4.97 10.28 -10.72
N ARG A 177 -5.24 11.26 -9.86
CA ARG A 177 -6.59 11.69 -9.47
C ARG A 177 -6.60 13.20 -9.24
N VAL A 178 -7.76 13.80 -9.43
CA VAL A 178 -7.95 15.26 -9.36
C VAL A 178 -9.11 15.58 -8.45
N ARG A 179 -8.98 16.63 -7.64
CA ARG A 179 -10.11 17.21 -6.88
C ARG A 179 -10.14 18.72 -7.06
N ALA A 180 -11.31 19.31 -6.86
CA ALA A 180 -11.52 20.74 -7.04
C ALA A 180 -11.84 21.41 -5.70
N ARG A 181 -11.55 22.70 -5.59
CA ARG A 181 -12.08 23.57 -4.53
C ARG A 181 -12.40 24.95 -5.10
N PRO A 182 -13.22 25.76 -4.42
CA PRO A 182 -13.32 27.18 -4.71
C PRO A 182 -11.94 27.84 -4.66
N GLY A 183 -11.62 28.60 -5.70
CA GLY A 183 -10.38 29.35 -5.82
C GLY A 183 -10.35 30.51 -4.85
N ARG A 184 -9.17 30.84 -4.34
CA ARG A 184 -9.02 31.83 -3.25
C ARG A 184 -9.52 33.23 -3.63
N ALA A 185 -9.49 33.57 -4.91
CA ALA A 185 -9.92 34.87 -5.44
C ALA A 185 -11.38 34.87 -5.94
N SER A 186 -12.13 33.78 -5.77
CA SER A 186 -13.44 33.61 -6.38
C SER A 186 -14.63 34.24 -5.62
N GLY A 187 -14.40 34.70 -4.38
CA GLY A 187 -15.48 35.12 -3.49
C GLY A 187 -16.27 33.98 -2.84
N PHE A 188 -15.97 32.73 -3.21
CA PHE A 188 -16.50 31.52 -2.59
C PHE A 188 -15.42 30.87 -1.71
N SER A 189 -15.83 30.27 -0.61
CA SER A 189 -14.95 29.43 0.22
C SER A 189 -15.59 28.08 0.51
N GLY A 190 -14.74 27.11 0.83
CA GLY A 190 -15.18 25.78 1.18
C GLY A 190 -14.08 24.75 1.05
N GLN A 191 -14.47 23.49 1.15
CA GLN A 191 -13.54 22.36 1.18
C GLN A 191 -13.27 21.84 -0.23
N TYR A 192 -12.27 20.97 -0.33
CA TYR A 192 -12.09 20.19 -1.54
C TYR A 192 -13.27 19.25 -1.78
N SER A 193 -13.57 19.02 -3.04
CA SER A 193 -14.39 17.90 -3.47
C SER A 193 -13.75 16.58 -3.04
N GLU A 194 -14.56 15.53 -3.10
CA GLU A 194 -14.02 14.18 -3.22
C GLU A 194 -13.07 14.08 -4.42
N TRP A 195 -12.24 13.04 -4.40
CA TRP A 195 -11.36 12.74 -5.53
C TRP A 195 -12.17 12.26 -6.74
N SER A 196 -11.70 12.61 -7.94
CA SER A 196 -12.15 12.00 -9.18
C SER A 196 -11.85 10.49 -9.19
N THR A 197 -12.48 9.78 -10.12
CA THR A 197 -12.00 8.44 -10.50
C THR A 197 -10.54 8.51 -10.93
N GLU A 198 -9.78 7.49 -10.54
CA GLU A 198 -8.38 7.38 -10.88
C GLU A 198 -8.20 7.07 -12.38
N VAL A 199 -7.14 7.59 -12.98
CA VAL A 199 -6.71 7.23 -14.33
C VAL A 199 -5.29 6.70 -14.29
N SER A 200 -5.05 5.61 -15.02
CA SER A 200 -3.73 4.98 -15.13
C SER A 200 -3.12 5.19 -16.51
N TRP A 201 -1.79 5.28 -16.55
CA TRP A 201 -1.03 5.28 -17.80
C TRP A 201 0.36 4.66 -17.57
N GLU A 202 0.99 4.24 -18.66
CA GLU A 202 2.34 3.69 -18.63
C GLU A 202 3.32 4.66 -19.30
N THR A 203 4.49 4.83 -18.69
CA THR A 203 5.60 5.55 -19.31
C THR A 203 6.36 4.64 -20.27
N PRO A 204 6.94 5.16 -21.37
CA PRO A 204 7.66 4.34 -22.34
C PRO A 204 8.78 3.54 -21.67
N GLU A 205 9.01 2.32 -22.17
CA GLU A 205 10.08 1.46 -21.67
C GLU A 205 11.43 2.17 -21.67
N GLY A 206 12.10 2.10 -20.52
CA GLY A 206 13.47 2.59 -20.38
C GLY A 206 14.48 1.60 -20.95
N GLY A 207 15.73 2.06 -21.06
CA GLY A 207 16.86 1.19 -21.37
C GLY A 207 17.14 0.17 -20.24
N LEU A 208 18.21 -0.61 -20.42
CA LEU A 208 18.70 -1.58 -19.42
C LEU A 208 19.47 -0.92 -18.26
N GLN A 209 19.66 0.41 -18.32
CA GLN A 209 20.42 1.16 -17.32
C GLN A 209 19.65 1.25 -16.00
N PRO A 210 20.35 1.30 -14.85
CA PRO A 210 19.73 1.64 -13.58
C PRO A 210 18.98 2.97 -13.69
N ARG A 211 17.79 3.02 -13.11
CA ARG A 211 16.92 4.20 -13.18
C ARG A 211 16.58 4.72 -11.79
N ASN A 212 16.05 5.94 -11.74
CA ASN A 212 15.55 6.56 -10.52
C ASN A 212 16.60 6.61 -9.39
N LEU A 213 17.87 6.87 -9.71
CA LEU A 213 18.92 7.07 -8.71
C LEU A 213 18.61 8.33 -7.89
N ARG A 214 18.42 8.16 -6.59
CA ARG A 214 18.16 9.25 -5.65
C ARG A 214 19.03 9.08 -4.42
N CYS A 215 19.57 10.17 -3.90
CA CYS A 215 20.34 10.17 -2.67
C CYS A 215 19.78 11.24 -1.72
N LEU A 216 19.58 10.87 -0.46
CA LEU A 216 19.03 11.73 0.59
C LEU A 216 20.02 11.79 1.75
N PHE A 217 20.53 12.98 2.03
CA PHE A 217 21.40 13.22 3.19
C PHE A 217 20.54 13.47 4.43
N ASN A 218 20.84 12.79 5.53
CA ASN A 218 20.10 12.92 6.79
C ASN A 218 20.41 14.22 7.57
N GLY A 219 21.33 15.06 7.08
CA GLY A 219 21.74 16.30 7.76
C GLY A 219 22.82 16.10 8.81
N ALA A 220 23.25 14.87 9.08
CA ALA A 220 24.23 14.54 10.10
C ALA A 220 25.46 13.83 9.48
N ASP A 221 25.30 12.56 9.14
CA ASP A 221 26.41 11.64 8.90
C ASP A 221 26.10 10.55 7.87
N ARG A 222 24.90 10.51 7.27
CA ARG A 222 24.50 9.42 6.36
C ARG A 222 23.84 9.96 5.11
N LEU A 223 24.34 9.49 3.97
CA LEU A 223 23.75 9.71 2.65
C LEU A 223 23.14 8.39 2.17
N MET A 224 21.82 8.30 2.19
CA MET A 224 21.07 7.12 1.74
C MET A 224 20.80 7.24 0.25
N CYS A 225 21.36 6.33 -0.56
CA CYS A 225 21.12 6.27 -1.99
C CYS A 225 20.27 5.06 -2.35
N SER A 226 19.33 5.24 -3.28
CA SER A 226 18.47 4.17 -3.81
C SER A 226 18.33 4.27 -5.32
N TRP A 227 18.23 3.13 -6.00
CA TRP A 227 18.05 3.03 -7.44
C TRP A 227 17.22 1.80 -7.81
N GLU A 228 16.79 1.71 -9.05
CA GLU A 228 15.95 0.63 -9.57
C GLU A 228 16.61 -0.11 -10.74
N VAL A 229 16.51 -1.44 -10.72
CA VAL A 229 17.03 -2.34 -11.75
C VAL A 229 15.99 -3.38 -12.16
N LYS A 230 16.04 -3.84 -13.41
CA LYS A 230 15.09 -4.86 -13.93
C LYS A 230 15.34 -6.21 -13.24
N LYS A 231 14.28 -6.85 -12.73
CA LYS A 231 14.33 -8.18 -12.10
C LYS A 231 14.96 -9.25 -12.99
N ALA A 232 14.73 -9.17 -14.29
CA ALA A 232 15.26 -10.12 -15.27
C ALA A 232 16.80 -10.07 -15.41
N ILE A 233 17.46 -9.02 -14.93
CA ILE A 233 18.90 -8.79 -15.12
C ILE A 233 19.69 -9.07 -13.84
N ILE A 234 19.10 -8.86 -12.66
CA ILE A 234 19.82 -9.00 -11.38
C ILE A 234 20.27 -10.43 -11.07
N THR A 235 19.72 -11.44 -11.75
CA THR A 235 20.20 -12.83 -11.66
C THR A 235 21.53 -13.05 -12.36
N SER A 236 21.90 -12.16 -13.28
CA SER A 236 23.08 -12.30 -14.15
C SER A 236 24.10 -11.19 -13.97
N VAL A 237 23.65 -10.00 -13.53
CA VAL A 237 24.51 -8.82 -13.36
C VAL A 237 24.27 -8.24 -11.97
N LEU A 238 25.34 -8.12 -11.18
CA LEU A 238 25.31 -7.39 -9.92
C LEU A 238 25.56 -5.91 -10.19
N PHE A 239 24.82 -5.05 -9.51
CA PHE A 239 25.02 -3.61 -9.56
C PHE A 239 25.60 -3.12 -8.24
N GLY A 240 26.67 -2.33 -8.33
CA GLY A 240 27.28 -1.65 -7.20
C GLY A 240 27.07 -0.15 -7.29
N LEU A 241 27.03 0.51 -6.14
CA LEU A 241 27.04 1.96 -6.05
C LEU A 241 28.46 2.42 -5.71
N PHE A 242 28.98 3.33 -6.53
CA PHE A 242 30.32 3.89 -6.40
C PHE A 242 30.23 5.38 -6.19
N PHE A 243 31.04 5.91 -5.27
CA PHE A 243 31.00 7.32 -4.93
C PHE A 243 32.40 7.94 -4.79
N ARG A 244 32.46 9.26 -4.97
CA ARG A 244 33.63 10.09 -4.69
C ARG A 244 33.20 11.23 -3.78
N ALA A 245 33.87 11.38 -2.66
CA ALA A 245 33.61 12.46 -1.71
C ALA A 245 34.08 13.83 -2.22
N THR A 246 35.10 13.85 -3.09
CA THR A 246 35.54 15.06 -3.82
C THR A 246 35.98 14.68 -5.24
N PRO A 247 36.09 15.63 -6.19
CA PRO A 247 36.56 15.32 -7.55
C PRO A 247 37.97 14.70 -7.60
N ALA A 248 38.80 14.96 -6.57
CA ALA A 248 40.17 14.46 -6.47
C ALA A 248 40.29 13.17 -5.62
N SER A 249 39.21 12.72 -4.96
CA SER A 249 39.26 11.51 -4.14
C SER A 249 39.29 10.25 -5.01
N ALA A 250 39.84 9.18 -4.46
CA ALA A 250 39.62 7.85 -4.99
C ALA A 250 38.11 7.54 -4.99
N GLU A 251 37.71 6.65 -5.89
CA GLU A 251 36.36 6.15 -5.97
C GLU A 251 36.20 4.96 -5.03
N GLU A 252 35.17 5.01 -4.20
CA GLU A 252 34.86 4.00 -3.19
C GLU A 252 33.58 3.25 -3.55
N GLU A 253 33.50 1.98 -3.18
CA GLU A 253 32.30 1.15 -3.35
C GLU A 253 31.47 1.16 -2.06
N CYS A 254 30.20 1.48 -2.18
CA CYS A 254 29.27 1.44 -1.06
C CYS A 254 28.86 -0.01 -0.76
N SER A 255 28.97 -0.42 0.49
CA SER A 255 28.55 -1.75 0.95
C SER A 255 28.05 -1.72 2.40
N PRO A 256 27.06 -2.56 2.77
CA PRO A 256 26.33 -3.52 1.93
C PRO A 256 25.22 -2.86 1.09
N VAL A 257 24.91 -3.48 -0.06
CA VAL A 257 23.73 -3.12 -0.87
C VAL A 257 22.52 -3.92 -0.37
N HIS A 258 21.45 -3.22 -0.01
CA HIS A 258 20.18 -3.80 0.39
C HIS A 258 19.22 -3.87 -0.79
N GLU A 259 18.46 -4.96 -0.88
CA GLU A 259 17.46 -5.16 -1.92
C GLU A 259 16.05 -5.22 -1.34
N LYS A 260 15.12 -4.54 -2.00
CA LYS A 260 13.70 -4.57 -1.68
C LYS A 260 12.91 -4.98 -2.93
N PRO A 261 12.41 -6.22 -3.00
CA PRO A 261 11.53 -6.64 -4.08
C PRO A 261 10.17 -5.96 -3.93
N LEU A 262 9.66 -5.39 -5.02
CA LEU A 262 8.30 -4.87 -5.09
C LEU A 262 7.38 -5.94 -5.73
N PRO A 263 6.29 -6.38 -5.08
CA PRO A 263 5.34 -7.32 -5.66
C PRO A 263 4.77 -6.79 -6.98
N HIS A 264 4.58 -7.65 -7.98
CA HIS A 264 3.95 -7.32 -9.27
C HIS A 264 4.63 -6.24 -10.13
N ILE A 265 5.76 -5.68 -9.70
CA ILE A 265 6.56 -4.71 -10.48
C ILE A 265 7.77 -5.43 -11.09
N PRO A 266 8.13 -5.19 -12.38
CA PRO A 266 9.27 -5.85 -13.03
C PRO A 266 10.66 -5.32 -12.60
N TYR A 267 10.72 -4.56 -11.50
CA TYR A 267 11.91 -3.91 -10.99
C TYR A 267 12.14 -4.24 -9.51
N VAL A 268 13.40 -4.20 -9.09
CA VAL A 268 13.84 -4.27 -7.68
C VAL A 268 14.46 -2.94 -7.31
N VAL A 269 14.14 -2.47 -6.11
CA VAL A 269 14.79 -1.30 -5.53
C VAL A 269 16.02 -1.78 -4.78
N GLN A 270 17.17 -1.24 -5.11
CA GLN A 270 18.43 -1.44 -4.40
C GLN A 270 18.81 -0.15 -3.68
N SER A 271 19.43 -0.25 -2.51
CA SER A 271 19.85 0.90 -1.73
C SER A 271 21.15 0.64 -0.98
N CYS A 272 21.94 1.68 -0.79
CA CYS A 272 23.17 1.63 -0.01
C CYS A 272 23.36 2.94 0.76
N GLU A 273 23.97 2.84 1.94
CA GLU A 273 24.18 3.97 2.83
C GLU A 273 25.66 4.34 2.88
N ILE A 274 25.96 5.60 2.57
CA ILE A 274 27.33 6.13 2.57
C ILE A 274 27.55 6.93 3.87
N PRO A 275 28.58 6.62 4.67
CA PRO A 275 28.96 7.42 5.83
C PRO A 275 29.60 8.74 5.38
N VAL A 276 29.14 9.86 5.93
CA VAL A 276 29.59 11.23 5.65
C VAL A 276 30.33 11.75 6.87
N SER A 277 31.64 11.96 6.76
CA SER A 277 32.50 12.31 7.91
C SER A 277 32.67 13.81 8.13
N ASN A 278 32.50 14.65 7.10
CA ASN A 278 32.78 16.09 7.20
C ASN A 278 31.87 16.93 6.28
N SER A 279 30.59 17.03 6.64
CA SER A 279 29.56 17.77 5.88
C SER A 279 29.89 19.25 5.66
N SER A 280 30.70 19.85 6.54
CA SER A 280 31.09 21.28 6.48
C SER A 280 32.13 21.60 5.40
N SER A 281 32.93 20.62 4.96
CA SER A 281 33.95 20.80 3.90
C SER A 281 33.66 20.00 2.63
N GLN A 282 32.72 19.04 2.70
CA GLN A 282 32.35 18.12 1.61
C GLN A 282 30.89 18.36 1.22
N SER A 283 30.64 19.41 0.44
CA SER A 283 29.28 19.78 0.03
C SER A 283 28.76 19.00 -1.18
N GLN A 284 29.63 18.28 -1.90
CA GLN A 284 29.26 17.61 -3.15
C GLN A 284 29.89 16.22 -3.26
N TYR A 285 29.03 15.20 -3.23
CA TYR A 285 29.39 13.82 -3.55
C TYR A 285 29.04 13.52 -5.01
N HIS A 286 29.92 12.83 -5.72
CA HIS A 286 29.59 12.23 -7.01
C HIS A 286 29.22 10.77 -6.78
N VAL A 287 28.03 10.36 -7.21
CA VAL A 287 27.52 9.00 -7.04
C VAL A 287 27.17 8.41 -8.39
N SER A 288 27.55 7.15 -8.62
CA SER A 288 27.27 6.42 -9.85
C SER A 288 26.86 4.98 -9.53
N VAL A 289 25.92 4.44 -10.31
CA VAL A 289 25.53 3.03 -10.23
C VAL A 289 25.95 2.36 -11.52
N ARG A 290 26.66 1.24 -11.41
CA ARG A 290 27.14 0.47 -12.57
C ARG A 290 27.22 -1.01 -12.25
N ALA A 291 27.31 -1.82 -13.30
CA ALA A 291 27.56 -3.24 -13.17
C ALA A 291 28.89 -3.49 -12.46
N LYS A 292 28.88 -4.40 -11.48
CA LYS A 292 30.05 -4.85 -10.75
C LYS A 292 30.72 -5.98 -11.53
N THR A 293 32.04 -5.90 -11.68
CA THR A 293 32.84 -6.98 -12.24
C THR A 293 33.05 -8.04 -11.15
N GLU A 294 32.51 -9.23 -11.37
CA GLU A 294 32.73 -10.38 -10.49
C GLU A 294 33.80 -11.27 -11.10
N GLU A 295 34.88 -11.51 -10.34
CA GLU A 295 35.99 -12.33 -10.77
C GLU A 295 36.14 -13.55 -9.85
N LYS A 296 36.31 -14.71 -10.46
CA LYS A 296 36.64 -15.94 -9.75
C LYS A 296 37.98 -16.46 -10.24
N LEU A 297 38.97 -16.46 -9.36
CA LEU A 297 40.25 -17.10 -9.66
C LEU A 297 40.06 -18.62 -9.72
N ILE A 298 40.21 -19.19 -10.91
CA ILE A 298 40.26 -20.63 -11.12
C ILE A 298 41.72 -21.04 -11.29
N GLU A 299 42.30 -21.57 -10.23
CA GLU A 299 43.66 -22.09 -10.27
C GLU A 299 43.71 -23.35 -11.14
N ALA A 300 44.23 -23.22 -12.36
CA ALA A 300 44.24 -24.30 -13.34
C ALA A 300 44.89 -25.59 -12.82
N TYR A 301 45.93 -25.47 -11.98
CA TYR A 301 46.64 -26.62 -11.42
C TYR A 301 45.82 -27.42 -10.38
N LYS A 302 44.75 -26.83 -9.83
CA LYS A 302 43.78 -27.50 -8.94
C LYS A 302 42.56 -28.05 -9.67
N ASN A 303 42.34 -27.65 -10.93
CA ASN A 303 41.12 -27.93 -11.70
C ASN A 303 41.42 -28.76 -12.97
N ILE A 304 42.26 -29.79 -12.83
CA ILE A 304 42.67 -30.65 -13.95
C ILE A 304 41.69 -31.80 -14.10
N LYS A 305 41.00 -31.88 -15.25
CA LYS A 305 40.23 -33.06 -15.66
C LYS A 305 41.05 -33.89 -16.64
N VAL A 306 41.67 -34.97 -16.15
CA VAL A 306 42.44 -35.88 -17.00
C VAL A 306 41.49 -36.63 -17.94
N LEU A 307 41.87 -36.77 -19.21
CA LEU A 307 41.10 -37.59 -20.15
C LEU A 307 41.15 -39.07 -19.75
N PRO A 308 40.10 -39.86 -20.05
CA PRO A 308 40.06 -41.26 -19.69
C PRO A 308 41.24 -42.04 -20.30
N PRO A 309 41.81 -43.02 -19.58
CA PRO A 309 42.86 -43.89 -20.10
C PRO A 309 42.40 -44.57 -21.40
N LYS A 310 43.28 -44.60 -22.41
CA LYS A 310 42.98 -45.25 -23.70
C LYS A 310 43.43 -46.71 -23.68
N ASN A 311 42.87 -47.53 -24.56
CA ASN A 311 43.31 -48.91 -24.80
C ASN A 311 43.31 -49.79 -23.54
N VAL A 312 42.23 -49.71 -22.75
CA VAL A 312 42.02 -50.59 -21.60
C VAL A 312 41.83 -52.02 -22.12
N THR A 313 42.76 -52.90 -21.80
CA THR A 313 42.83 -54.28 -22.31
C THR A 313 43.18 -55.24 -21.18
N VAL A 314 42.67 -56.47 -21.24
CA VAL A 314 42.99 -57.54 -20.29
C VAL A 314 43.75 -58.63 -21.03
N THR A 315 44.86 -59.07 -20.47
CA THR A 315 45.72 -60.14 -21.02
C THR A 315 45.97 -61.21 -19.97
N MET A 316 45.98 -62.48 -20.36
CA MET A 316 46.34 -63.59 -19.45
C MET A 316 47.86 -63.77 -19.44
N THR A 317 48.46 -63.90 -18.26
CA THR A 317 49.89 -64.16 -18.10
C THR A 317 50.18 -65.66 -18.29
N LYS A 318 51.47 -66.02 -18.40
CA LYS A 318 51.90 -67.42 -18.50
C LYS A 318 51.58 -68.23 -17.23
N ASP A 319 51.39 -67.54 -16.12
CA ASP A 319 51.14 -68.09 -14.79
C ASP A 319 49.64 -68.16 -14.45
N GLN A 320 48.74 -68.04 -15.45
CA GLN A 320 47.28 -68.02 -15.31
C GLN A 320 46.67 -66.80 -14.58
N ASP A 321 47.44 -65.72 -14.36
CA ASP A 321 46.91 -64.46 -13.83
C ASP A 321 46.33 -63.54 -14.92
N TYR A 322 45.40 -62.66 -14.55
CA TYR A 322 44.88 -61.62 -15.45
C TYR A 322 45.59 -60.29 -15.21
N LYS A 323 46.07 -59.67 -16.29
CA LYS A 323 46.73 -58.36 -16.27
C LYS A 323 45.92 -57.33 -17.04
N LEU A 324 45.41 -56.33 -16.32
CA LEU A 324 44.80 -55.13 -16.88
C LEU A 324 45.89 -54.15 -17.34
N ARG A 325 45.77 -53.64 -18.56
CA ARG A 325 46.68 -52.65 -19.16
C ARG A 325 45.88 -51.50 -19.72
N TRP A 326 46.43 -50.29 -19.59
CA TRP A 326 45.90 -49.09 -20.24
C TRP A 326 47.05 -48.18 -20.64
N THR A 327 46.78 -47.29 -21.58
CA THR A 327 47.69 -46.22 -21.95
C THR A 327 47.34 -44.96 -21.16
N LYS A 328 48.33 -44.44 -20.43
CA LYS A 328 48.21 -43.17 -19.70
C LYS A 328 48.05 -42.00 -20.66
N TYR A 329 47.39 -40.93 -20.20
CA TYR A 329 47.41 -39.67 -20.92
C TYR A 329 48.82 -39.06 -20.88
N THR A 330 49.27 -38.45 -21.97
CA THR A 330 50.59 -37.79 -22.02
C THR A 330 50.39 -36.30 -21.81
N PHE A 331 50.86 -35.78 -20.68
CA PHE A 331 50.98 -34.35 -20.45
C PHE A 331 52.29 -33.83 -21.03
N ASP A 332 52.29 -32.62 -21.58
CA ASP A 332 53.51 -31.92 -22.00
C ASP A 332 54.47 -31.71 -20.82
N LYS A 333 53.89 -31.46 -19.62
CA LYS A 333 54.64 -31.34 -18.37
C LYS A 333 54.82 -32.70 -17.71
N LYS A 334 56.03 -33.24 -17.79
CA LYS A 334 56.40 -34.58 -17.31
C LYS A 334 56.29 -34.80 -15.79
N PHE A 335 56.18 -33.74 -14.98
CA PHE A 335 56.10 -33.84 -13.53
C PHE A 335 54.68 -34.12 -13.00
N ILE A 336 53.65 -34.08 -13.85
CA ILE A 336 52.26 -34.36 -13.44
C ILE A 336 52.11 -35.87 -13.24
N LYS A 337 52.02 -36.29 -11.97
CA LYS A 337 51.79 -37.69 -11.59
C LYS A 337 50.30 -38.03 -11.76
N GLN A 338 50.02 -39.18 -12.36
CA GLN A 338 48.66 -39.71 -12.50
C GLN A 338 48.45 -40.86 -11.52
N ARG A 339 47.32 -40.85 -10.83
CA ARG A 339 46.81 -41.97 -10.04
C ARG A 339 45.67 -42.61 -10.81
N TYR A 340 45.59 -43.93 -10.76
CA TYR A 340 44.55 -44.69 -11.44
C TYR A 340 43.72 -45.42 -10.41
N GLU A 341 42.43 -45.48 -10.69
CA GLU A 341 41.46 -46.31 -10.01
C GLU A 341 40.95 -47.33 -11.03
N ALA A 342 40.93 -48.59 -10.64
CA ALA A 342 40.51 -49.69 -11.50
C ALA A 342 39.44 -50.48 -10.77
N GLU A 343 38.26 -50.52 -11.37
CA GLU A 343 37.12 -51.29 -10.88
C GLU A 343 36.88 -52.48 -11.81
N TYR A 344 36.53 -53.63 -11.22
CA TYR A 344 36.19 -54.83 -11.95
C TYR A 344 35.13 -55.62 -11.17
N TRP A 345 34.31 -56.37 -11.89
CA TRP A 345 33.18 -57.11 -11.33
C TRP A 345 32.92 -58.38 -12.14
N LYS A 346 32.31 -59.37 -11.50
CA LYS A 346 31.67 -60.47 -12.24
C LYS A 346 30.40 -59.92 -12.89
N THR A 347 30.12 -60.30 -14.13
CA THR A 347 28.96 -59.79 -14.90
C THR A 347 27.64 -59.96 -14.14
N SER A 348 27.51 -61.01 -13.33
CA SER A 348 26.33 -61.28 -12.49
C SER A 348 26.20 -60.38 -11.25
N GLN A 349 27.21 -59.58 -10.93
CA GLN A 349 27.31 -58.71 -9.76
C GLN A 349 27.45 -57.23 -10.16
N MET A 350 27.23 -56.88 -11.43
CA MET A 350 27.24 -55.48 -11.87
C MET A 350 26.17 -54.68 -11.12
N PRO A 351 26.53 -53.53 -10.51
CA PRO A 351 25.55 -52.54 -10.09
C PRO A 351 24.76 -52.12 -11.34
N LYS A 352 23.43 -52.23 -11.29
CA LYS A 352 22.58 -51.63 -12.33
C LYS A 352 22.68 -50.10 -12.16
N VAL A 353 23.26 -49.43 -13.14
CA VAL A 353 23.33 -47.97 -13.25
C VAL A 353 21.95 -47.42 -13.60
#